data_AF-A0A9Q5I6L3-F1
#
_entry.id   AF-A0A9Q5I6L3-F1
#
_cell.length_a   1.000
_cell.length_b   1.000
_cell.length_c   1.000
_cell.angle_alpha   90.00
_cell.angle_beta   90.00
_cell.angle_gamma   90.00
#
_symmetry.space_group_name_H-M   'P 1'
#
loop_
_entity.id
_entity.type
_entity.pdbx_description
1 polymer ?
#
loop_
_entity_poly.entity_id
_entity_poly.type
_entity_poly.pdbx_seq_one_letter_code
_entity_poly.pdbx_strand_id
1 'polypeptide(L)'
;MKHRQRSIGRMRNKFAFLALGCIQIEDAMNRLKHWLSELHDILMASPKLHLRILPFQNNIKKLSPNEDDSLLFVAIARRRDHPSYPIRRIEDDLFRHAHPFDRMNTELLFIDDGDFEGCIIDRRNIIHFLEQGKVDHVVADTERMARIFAEEYDDLGHNITASVGVLPCCGLSMSHPEYHDLVFRSPSDCQKPSTLRGLLLQEPQHTLEERLNFSIKLASAVLVIHSLGIVHKDIRPDSIVLIQPTMEQSPVQKLGEPFLLSFSQSRFQSTRTVPLKQTIRAGRSKVWVTLYRHPRHLATRAHLPYETRDDIFSLGVCLLEIAVWKSLFAWNTEFETLECDTSVLDFSDDKYYRGELAGCSSSSRILPYHRRRDLLRFAKEKIPITLGSAFKDIVVDCLTFGEETSTIANMTEKQKDNVAFLQNQSVNFVQNILTKLRNLNLR
;
A
#
# COMPACT_ATOMS: atom_id res chain seq x y z
N MET A 1 1.69 -53.17 -50.56
CA MET A 1 0.66 -52.21 -50.04
C MET A 1 0.10 -52.57 -48.65
N LYS A 2 -0.27 -53.83 -48.34
CA LYS A 2 -0.84 -54.24 -47.03
C LYS A 2 0.04 -53.94 -45.79
N HIS A 3 1.37 -53.96 -45.92
CA HIS A 3 2.30 -53.66 -44.80
C HIS A 3 2.35 -52.15 -44.45
N ARG A 4 2.21 -51.27 -45.45
CA ARG A 4 2.20 -49.81 -45.28
C ARG A 4 0.91 -49.34 -44.60
N GLN A 5 -0.24 -49.92 -44.96
CA GLN A 5 -1.54 -49.64 -44.32
C GLN A 5 -1.57 -50.07 -42.84
N ARG A 6 -0.98 -51.22 -42.48
CA ARG A 6 -0.89 -51.66 -41.07
C ARG A 6 0.03 -50.75 -40.23
N SER A 7 1.10 -50.22 -40.81
CA SER A 7 2.01 -49.27 -40.13
C SER A 7 1.35 -47.92 -39.87
N ILE A 8 0.58 -47.41 -40.82
CA ILE A 8 -0.14 -46.12 -40.70
C ILE A 8 -1.27 -46.23 -39.66
N GLY A 9 -1.99 -47.36 -39.62
CA GLY A 9 -3.03 -47.61 -38.61
C GLY A 9 -2.49 -47.65 -37.18
N ARG A 10 -1.33 -48.29 -36.96
CA ARG A 10 -0.67 -48.29 -35.63
C ARG A 10 -0.17 -46.90 -35.23
N MET A 11 0.29 -46.09 -36.19
CA MET A 11 0.72 -44.71 -35.92
C MET A 11 -0.47 -43.82 -35.54
N ARG A 12 -1.61 -43.92 -36.26
CA ARG A 12 -2.85 -43.19 -35.90
C ARG A 12 -3.33 -43.51 -34.50
N ASN A 13 -3.31 -44.79 -34.12
CA ASN A 13 -3.73 -45.18 -32.77
C ASN A 13 -2.78 -44.62 -31.70
N LYS A 14 -1.45 -44.67 -31.92
CA LYS A 14 -0.48 -44.06 -31.00
C LYS A 14 -0.66 -42.55 -30.86
N PHE A 15 -0.89 -41.84 -31.96
CA PHE A 15 -1.20 -40.40 -31.94
C PHE A 15 -2.50 -40.08 -31.20
N ALA A 16 -3.54 -40.89 -31.41
CA ALA A 16 -4.81 -40.72 -30.70
C ALA A 16 -4.64 -40.94 -29.19
N PHE A 17 -3.89 -41.95 -28.76
CA PHE A 17 -3.57 -42.16 -27.34
C PHE A 17 -2.73 -41.02 -26.75
N LEU A 18 -1.78 -40.47 -27.50
CA LEU A 18 -0.96 -39.35 -27.06
C LEU A 18 -1.79 -38.06 -26.93
N ALA A 19 -2.66 -37.78 -27.89
CA ALA A 19 -3.58 -36.65 -27.85
C ALA A 19 -4.57 -36.76 -26.68
N LEU A 20 -5.12 -37.96 -26.43
CA LEU A 20 -5.97 -38.21 -25.28
C LEU A 20 -5.22 -37.99 -23.96
N GLY A 21 -3.96 -38.44 -23.89
CA GLY A 21 -3.08 -38.21 -22.75
C GLY A 21 -2.79 -36.73 -22.51
N CYS A 22 -2.53 -35.95 -23.57
CA CYS A 22 -2.33 -34.50 -23.47
C CYS A 22 -3.60 -33.79 -22.95
N ILE A 23 -4.78 -34.15 -23.46
CA ILE A 23 -6.06 -33.58 -22.99
C ILE A 23 -6.30 -33.93 -21.51
N GLN A 24 -6.01 -35.17 -21.11
CA GLN A 24 -6.14 -35.58 -19.70
C GLN A 24 -5.17 -34.85 -18.78
N ILE A 25 -3.93 -34.61 -19.22
CA ILE A 25 -2.94 -33.81 -18.48
C ILE A 25 -3.40 -32.36 -18.38
N GLU A 26 -3.90 -31.78 -19.47
CA GLU A 26 -4.40 -30.40 -19.49
C GLU A 26 -5.63 -30.22 -18.60
N ASP A 27 -6.58 -31.16 -18.63
CA ASP A 27 -7.75 -31.16 -17.74
C ASP A 27 -7.33 -31.36 -16.28
N ALA A 28 -6.35 -32.23 -16.00
CA ALA A 28 -5.77 -32.39 -14.67
C ALA A 28 -5.08 -31.10 -14.19
N MET A 29 -4.33 -30.41 -15.06
CA MET A 29 -3.71 -29.12 -14.75
C MET A 29 -4.75 -28.03 -14.49
N ASN A 30 -5.84 -27.99 -15.27
CA ASN A 30 -6.93 -27.04 -15.06
C ASN A 30 -7.65 -27.29 -13.74
N ARG A 31 -7.90 -28.56 -13.38
CA ARG A 31 -8.43 -28.94 -12.06
C ARG A 31 -7.46 -28.57 -10.95
N LEU A 32 -6.16 -28.78 -11.13
CA LEU A 32 -5.14 -28.41 -10.14
C LEU A 32 -5.09 -26.89 -9.92
N LYS A 33 -5.18 -26.10 -11.00
CA LYS A 33 -5.28 -24.64 -10.93
C LYS A 33 -6.56 -24.19 -10.23
N HIS A 34 -7.69 -24.83 -10.53
CA HIS A 34 -8.95 -24.57 -9.86
C HIS A 34 -8.88 -24.89 -8.37
N TRP A 35 -8.32 -26.04 -8.00
CA TRP A 35 -8.08 -26.41 -6.60
C TRP A 35 -7.11 -25.46 -5.89
N LEU A 36 -6.07 -24.98 -6.57
CA LEU A 36 -5.16 -23.97 -6.04
C LEU A 36 -5.87 -22.63 -5.80
N SER A 37 -6.76 -22.22 -6.71
CA SER A 37 -7.60 -21.04 -6.53
C SER A 37 -8.55 -21.21 -5.36
N GLU A 38 -9.25 -22.34 -5.25
CA GLU A 38 -10.13 -22.61 -4.12
C GLU A 38 -9.37 -22.71 -2.80
N LEU A 39 -8.18 -23.33 -2.79
CA LEU A 39 -7.30 -23.36 -1.62
C LEU A 39 -6.83 -21.96 -1.24
N HIS A 40 -6.49 -21.13 -2.22
CA HIS A 40 -6.13 -19.73 -2.00
C HIS A 40 -7.31 -18.98 -1.36
N ASP A 41 -8.51 -19.11 -1.91
CA ASP A 41 -9.73 -18.49 -1.40
C ASP A 41 -10.08 -19.00 0.02
N ILE A 42 -9.93 -20.30 0.28
CA ILE A 42 -10.16 -20.93 1.58
C ILE A 42 -9.13 -20.48 2.61
N LEU A 43 -7.86 -20.41 2.22
CA LEU A 43 -6.79 -19.89 3.06
C LEU A 43 -7.15 -18.45 3.42
N MET A 44 -7.32 -17.56 2.44
CA MET A 44 -7.68 -16.15 2.64
C MET A 44 -8.95 -15.97 3.49
N ALA A 45 -9.93 -16.88 3.41
CA ALA A 45 -11.15 -16.86 4.21
C ALA A 45 -11.03 -17.38 5.65
N SER A 46 -9.97 -18.15 5.99
CA SER A 46 -9.86 -18.85 7.28
C SER A 46 -8.59 -18.48 8.08
N PRO A 47 -8.69 -17.63 9.12
CA PRO A 47 -7.56 -17.21 9.94
C PRO A 47 -6.84 -18.37 10.68
N LYS A 48 -7.55 -19.46 11.00
CA LYS A 48 -7.00 -20.60 11.77
C LYS A 48 -6.21 -21.61 10.96
N LEU A 49 -6.45 -21.71 9.63
CA LEU A 49 -5.76 -22.68 8.76
C LEU A 49 -4.41 -22.17 8.26
N HIS A 50 -4.18 -20.86 8.30
CA HIS A 50 -2.91 -20.21 7.96
C HIS A 50 -1.73 -20.60 8.85
N LEU A 51 -1.97 -21.16 10.03
CA LEU A 51 -0.91 -21.51 10.99
C LEU A 51 -0.26 -22.88 10.74
N ARG A 52 -0.73 -23.68 9.77
CA ARG A 52 -0.34 -25.12 9.66
C ARG A 52 0.33 -25.59 8.37
N ILE A 53 0.67 -24.72 7.42
CA ILE A 53 1.39 -25.14 6.21
C ILE A 53 2.83 -24.60 6.22
N LEU A 54 3.75 -25.39 6.77
CA LEU A 54 5.05 -25.66 6.16
C LEU A 54 5.28 -27.17 6.33
N PRO A 55 5.59 -27.90 5.26
CA PRO A 55 6.97 -27.89 4.77
C PRO A 55 7.09 -28.04 3.24
N PHE A 56 7.77 -27.11 2.57
CA PHE A 56 8.35 -27.38 1.23
C PHE A 56 9.49 -26.39 0.95
N GLN A 57 10.61 -26.52 1.67
CA GLN A 57 11.82 -25.72 1.42
C GLN A 57 12.61 -26.16 0.17
N ASN A 58 12.22 -27.23 -0.54
CA ASN A 58 13.11 -27.85 -1.53
C ASN A 58 12.75 -27.70 -3.01
N ASN A 59 11.76 -26.89 -3.42
CA ASN A 59 11.43 -26.75 -4.86
C ASN A 59 11.09 -25.32 -5.35
N ILE A 60 11.52 -24.27 -4.64
CA ILE A 60 11.33 -22.86 -5.08
C ILE A 60 12.43 -22.46 -6.08
N LYS A 61 12.47 -23.13 -7.25
CA LYS A 61 13.36 -22.72 -8.37
C LYS A 61 12.64 -22.49 -9.68
N LYS A 62 11.30 -22.54 -9.72
CA LYS A 62 10.53 -22.31 -10.96
C LYS A 62 9.13 -21.75 -10.71
N LEU A 63 8.98 -20.55 -10.12
CA LEU A 63 7.77 -19.72 -10.24
C LEU A 63 8.15 -18.23 -10.22
N SER A 64 7.29 -17.36 -10.75
CA SER A 64 7.60 -15.97 -11.08
C SER A 64 7.86 -15.10 -9.83
N PRO A 65 8.92 -14.27 -9.80
CA PRO A 65 9.48 -13.73 -8.55
C PRO A 65 8.60 -12.73 -7.76
N ASN A 66 7.59 -12.08 -8.33
CA ASN A 66 6.96 -10.92 -7.64
C ASN A 66 5.70 -11.22 -6.80
N GLU A 67 4.96 -12.30 -7.07
CA GLU A 67 3.73 -12.63 -6.32
C GLU A 67 4.03 -13.56 -5.13
N ASP A 68 4.95 -14.50 -5.33
CA ASP A 68 5.29 -15.54 -4.36
C ASP A 68 6.03 -14.96 -3.13
N ASP A 69 6.89 -13.96 -3.33
CA ASP A 69 7.63 -13.30 -2.25
C ASP A 69 6.71 -12.51 -1.31
N SER A 70 5.65 -11.89 -1.83
CA SER A 70 4.67 -11.16 -1.02
C SER A 70 3.84 -12.09 -0.13
N LEU A 71 3.42 -13.25 -0.66
CA LEU A 71 2.67 -14.26 0.11
C LEU A 71 3.56 -14.91 1.18
N LEU A 72 4.80 -15.24 0.83
CA LEU A 72 5.78 -15.77 1.75
C LEU A 72 6.04 -14.78 2.90
N PHE A 73 6.26 -13.50 2.56
CA PHE A 73 6.44 -12.45 3.56
C PHE A 73 5.24 -12.37 4.51
N VAL A 74 4.00 -12.32 3.99
CA VAL A 74 2.79 -12.26 4.82
C VAL A 74 2.69 -13.48 5.75
N ALA A 75 3.03 -14.67 5.25
CA ALA A 75 3.04 -15.89 6.07
C ALA A 75 4.08 -15.83 7.20
N ILE A 76 5.30 -15.35 6.92
CA ILE A 76 6.37 -15.17 7.91
C ILE A 76 5.97 -14.10 8.93
N ALA A 77 5.48 -12.96 8.47
CA ALA A 77 5.00 -11.86 9.30
C ALA A 77 3.89 -12.29 10.27
N ARG A 78 2.91 -13.08 9.81
CA ARG A 78 1.83 -13.59 10.68
C ARG A 78 2.30 -14.56 11.76
N ARG A 79 3.41 -15.27 11.57
CA ARG A 79 4.00 -16.10 12.65
C ARG A 79 4.58 -15.26 13.78
N ARG A 80 5.11 -14.09 13.43
CA ARG A 80 5.68 -13.11 14.37
C ARG A 80 4.61 -12.30 15.08
N ASP A 81 3.37 -12.34 14.57
CA ASP A 81 2.19 -11.77 15.22
C ASP A 81 1.72 -12.56 16.46
N HIS A 82 2.66 -13.02 17.28
CA HIS A 82 2.40 -13.68 18.54
C HIS A 82 3.05 -12.86 19.66
N PRO A 83 2.38 -12.63 20.81
CA PRO A 83 2.91 -11.81 21.90
C PRO A 83 4.25 -12.31 22.48
N SER A 84 4.57 -13.60 22.32
CA SER A 84 5.84 -14.18 22.78
C SER A 84 7.01 -13.94 21.83
N TYR A 85 6.78 -13.43 20.61
CA TYR A 85 7.87 -13.15 19.69
C TYR A 85 8.68 -11.95 20.21
N PRO A 86 10.01 -12.07 20.31
CA PRO A 86 10.83 -11.04 20.94
C PRO A 86 10.81 -9.74 20.15
N ILE A 87 10.91 -8.62 20.87
CA ILE A 87 11.03 -7.29 20.30
C ILE A 87 12.39 -6.72 20.68
N ARG A 88 13.15 -6.28 19.69
CA ARG A 88 14.36 -5.49 19.91
C ARG A 88 13.97 -4.07 20.28
N ARG A 89 14.33 -3.65 21.49
CA ARG A 89 14.18 -2.28 21.98
C ARG A 89 15.50 -1.53 21.76
N ILE A 90 15.40 -0.29 21.29
CA ILE A 90 16.53 0.58 20.97
C ILE A 90 16.46 1.78 21.91
N GLU A 91 17.60 2.22 22.42
CA GLU A 91 17.69 3.41 23.28
C GLU A 91 17.71 4.70 22.44
N ASP A 92 17.00 5.73 22.88
CA ASP A 92 16.88 7.00 22.14
C ASP A 92 18.21 7.71 21.93
N ASP A 93 19.17 7.51 22.85
CA ASP A 93 20.52 8.08 22.77
C ASP A 93 21.28 7.66 21.50
N LEU A 94 20.87 6.57 20.86
CA LEU A 94 21.47 6.08 19.61
C LEU A 94 20.96 6.83 18.37
N PHE A 95 19.97 7.72 18.51
CA PHE A 95 19.40 8.49 17.40
C PHE A 95 19.92 9.93 17.30
N ARG A 96 21.05 10.26 17.95
CA ARG A 96 21.62 11.63 17.98
C ARG A 96 21.90 12.24 16.61
N HIS A 97 22.12 11.40 15.60
CA HIS A 97 22.41 11.79 14.22
C HIS A 97 21.18 11.69 13.29
N ALA A 98 20.00 11.45 13.86
CA ALA A 98 18.76 11.39 13.09
C ALA A 98 18.27 12.79 12.69
N HIS A 99 17.93 12.98 11.42
CA HIS A 99 17.40 14.23 10.90
C HIS A 99 16.27 14.00 9.89
N PRO A 100 15.32 14.94 9.73
CA PRO A 100 14.23 14.78 8.78
C PRO A 100 14.69 14.55 7.34
N PHE A 101 13.97 13.68 6.63
CA PHE A 101 14.23 13.38 5.22
C PHE A 101 14.19 14.64 4.35
N ASP A 102 13.12 15.42 4.55
CA ASP A 102 12.89 16.68 3.89
C ASP A 102 12.21 17.66 4.86
N ARG A 103 12.07 18.92 4.44
CA ARG A 103 11.45 19.96 5.29
C ARG A 103 9.93 19.78 5.43
N MET A 104 9.31 18.93 4.61
CA MET A 104 7.86 18.77 4.52
C MET A 104 7.36 17.67 5.48
N ASN A 105 8.18 16.65 5.71
CA ASN A 105 7.90 15.51 6.56
C ASN A 105 8.92 15.39 7.70
N THR A 106 8.49 15.77 8.90
CA THR A 106 9.28 15.69 10.13
C THR A 106 9.09 14.38 10.91
N GLU A 107 8.18 13.51 10.45
CA GLU A 107 7.90 12.21 11.08
C GLU A 107 8.79 11.08 10.53
N LEU A 108 9.47 11.30 9.39
CA LEU A 108 10.45 10.37 8.84
C LEU A 108 11.86 10.94 8.99
N LEU A 109 12.71 10.25 9.75
CA LEU A 109 14.09 10.67 10.01
C LEU A 109 15.10 9.68 9.44
N PHE A 110 16.21 10.19 8.90
CA PHE A 110 17.32 9.39 8.39
C PHE A 110 18.49 9.47 9.36
N ILE A 111 19.15 8.33 9.60
CA ILE A 111 20.33 8.24 10.46
C ILE A 111 21.58 8.23 9.59
N ASP A 112 22.39 9.28 9.66
CA ASP A 112 23.62 9.44 8.86
C ASP A 112 24.86 8.78 9.47
N ASP A 113 24.83 8.41 10.76
CA ASP A 113 26.02 7.95 11.48
C ASP A 113 25.64 7.04 12.67
N GLY A 114 26.59 6.20 13.09
CA GLY A 114 26.48 5.28 14.22
C GLY A 114 25.96 3.87 13.88
N ASP A 115 25.59 3.10 14.91
CA ASP A 115 25.21 1.68 14.79
C ASP A 115 23.99 1.41 13.90
N PHE A 116 23.20 2.45 13.62
CA PHE A 116 22.01 2.42 12.77
C PHE A 116 22.15 3.31 11.53
N GLU A 117 23.37 3.64 11.10
CA GLU A 117 23.63 4.35 9.85
C GLU A 117 22.81 3.73 8.69
N GLY A 118 22.19 4.60 7.88
CA GLY A 118 21.34 4.20 6.77
C GLY A 118 19.93 3.76 7.15
N CYS A 119 19.60 3.66 8.44
CA CYS A 119 18.25 3.33 8.88
C CYS A 119 17.32 4.55 8.85
N ILE A 120 16.03 4.24 8.80
CA ILE A 120 14.93 5.18 8.73
C ILE A 120 14.12 5.06 10.02
N ILE A 121 13.93 6.16 10.72
CA ILE A 121 13.04 6.25 11.87
C ILE A 121 11.67 6.72 11.41
N ASP A 122 10.66 5.90 11.63
CA ASP A 122 9.24 6.26 11.52
C ASP A 122 8.73 6.67 12.90
N ARG A 123 8.64 7.98 13.10
CA ARG A 123 8.27 8.58 14.37
C ARG A 123 6.77 8.60 14.56
N ARG A 124 6.26 7.79 15.48
CA ARG A 124 4.82 7.76 15.78
C ARG A 124 4.49 8.74 16.90
N ASN A 125 3.90 9.87 16.55
CA ASN A 125 3.38 10.83 17.52
C ASN A 125 2.18 10.26 18.29
N ILE A 126 2.33 10.11 19.61
CA ILE A 126 1.31 9.52 20.48
C ILE A 126 0.54 10.54 21.34
N ILE A 127 0.83 11.84 21.23
CA ILE A 127 0.22 12.92 22.02
C ILE A 127 -1.31 12.83 21.97
N HIS A 128 -1.85 12.66 20.78
CA HIS A 128 -3.30 12.57 20.57
C HIS A 128 -3.97 11.39 21.30
N PHE A 129 -3.20 10.33 21.55
CA PHE A 129 -3.65 9.12 22.24
C PHE A 129 -3.51 9.25 23.75
N LEU A 130 -2.48 9.96 24.21
CA LEU A 130 -2.31 10.38 25.60
C LEU A 130 -3.51 11.21 26.04
N GLU A 131 -3.90 12.23 25.26
CA GLU A 131 -5.06 13.09 25.54
C GLU A 131 -6.39 12.33 25.63
N GLN A 132 -6.49 11.16 25.01
CA GLN A 132 -7.70 10.34 24.98
C GLN A 132 -7.67 9.13 25.93
N GLY A 133 -6.59 8.95 26.71
CA GLY A 133 -6.44 7.78 27.57
C GLY A 133 -6.39 6.46 26.81
N LYS A 134 -5.83 6.45 25.59
CA LYS A 134 -5.77 5.28 24.69
C LYS A 134 -4.34 4.82 24.41
N VAL A 135 -3.41 5.14 25.32
CA VAL A 135 -1.97 4.86 25.14
C VAL A 135 -1.70 3.38 24.99
N ASP A 136 -2.32 2.53 25.81
CA ASP A 136 -2.13 1.07 25.79
C ASP A 136 -2.41 0.46 24.41
N HIS A 137 -3.44 0.96 23.71
CA HIS A 137 -3.75 0.51 22.36
C HIS A 137 -2.66 0.87 21.36
N VAL A 138 -2.03 2.04 21.50
CA VAL A 138 -0.93 2.46 20.62
C VAL A 138 0.35 1.72 20.92
N VAL A 139 0.66 1.50 22.18
CA VAL A 139 1.79 0.66 22.61
C VAL A 139 1.63 -0.72 21.99
N ALA A 140 0.47 -1.36 22.19
CA ALA A 140 0.18 -2.69 21.67
C ALA A 140 0.31 -2.75 20.14
N ASP A 141 -0.24 -1.77 19.41
CA ASP A 141 -0.13 -1.71 17.96
C ASP A 141 1.31 -1.44 17.49
N THR A 142 2.09 -0.63 18.23
CA THR A 142 3.52 -0.37 17.90
C THR A 142 4.34 -1.63 18.06
N GLU A 143 4.21 -2.30 19.20
CA GLU A 143 4.90 -3.55 19.47
C GLU A 143 4.51 -4.63 18.46
N ARG A 144 3.23 -4.69 18.08
CA ARG A 144 2.74 -5.64 17.07
C ARG A 144 3.32 -5.35 15.69
N MET A 145 3.40 -4.08 15.26
CA MET A 145 4.06 -3.70 14.00
C MET A 145 5.54 -4.07 14.01
N ALA A 146 6.26 -3.77 15.11
CA ALA A 146 7.67 -4.11 15.23
C ALA A 146 7.91 -5.62 15.12
N ARG A 147 7.06 -6.46 15.70
CA ARG A 147 7.15 -7.93 15.53
C ARG A 147 6.89 -8.37 14.09
N ILE A 148 5.79 -7.91 13.52
CA ILE A 148 5.34 -8.29 12.16
C ILE A 148 6.34 -7.87 11.09
N PHE A 149 7.03 -6.75 11.29
CA PHE A 149 8.03 -6.25 10.35
C PHE A 149 9.47 -6.58 10.75
N ALA A 150 9.73 -7.21 11.91
CA ALA A 150 11.07 -7.51 12.41
C ALA A 150 12.04 -8.09 11.35
N GLU A 151 13.33 -7.79 11.45
CA GLU A 151 14.30 -8.43 10.56
C GLU A 151 14.47 -9.93 10.90
N GLU A 152 14.58 -10.77 9.88
CA GLU A 152 15.02 -12.15 10.00
C GLU A 152 16.02 -12.45 8.90
N TYR A 153 17.09 -13.17 9.25
CA TYR A 153 18.17 -13.53 8.35
C TYR A 153 18.20 -15.04 8.19
N ASP A 154 18.43 -15.54 6.98
CA ASP A 154 18.69 -16.96 6.76
C ASP A 154 20.09 -17.36 7.27
N ASP A 155 20.38 -18.66 7.25
CA ASP A 155 21.69 -19.20 7.64
C ASP A 155 22.85 -18.66 6.78
N LEU A 156 22.54 -18.03 5.63
CA LEU A 156 23.49 -17.43 4.70
C LEU A 156 23.64 -15.91 4.93
N GLY A 157 22.92 -15.34 5.89
CA GLY A 157 22.96 -13.91 6.22
C GLY A 157 22.12 -13.01 5.29
N HIS A 158 21.26 -13.58 4.44
CA HIS A 158 20.31 -12.80 3.65
C HIS A 158 19.08 -12.44 4.48
N ASN A 159 18.66 -11.18 4.41
CA ASN A 159 17.42 -10.73 5.04
C ASN A 159 16.21 -11.32 4.28
N ILE A 160 15.53 -12.29 4.89
CA ILE A 160 14.35 -12.98 4.32
C ILE A 160 13.03 -12.24 4.61
N THR A 161 13.11 -11.11 5.30
CA THR A 161 11.94 -10.27 5.67
C THR A 161 11.82 -9.00 4.84
N ALA A 162 12.64 -8.83 3.81
CA ALA A 162 12.42 -7.80 2.82
C ALA A 162 11.16 -8.13 1.99
N SER A 163 10.12 -7.31 2.10
CA SER A 163 8.93 -7.41 1.26
C SER A 163 8.98 -6.38 0.15
N VAL A 164 8.26 -6.63 -0.94
CA VAL A 164 7.94 -5.57 -1.90
C VAL A 164 7.23 -4.43 -1.16
N GLY A 165 7.91 -3.30 -1.10
CA GLY A 165 7.42 -2.02 -0.58
C GLY A 165 7.13 -1.92 0.91
N VAL A 166 7.66 -2.84 1.73
CA VAL A 166 7.71 -2.67 3.20
C VAL A 166 9.12 -3.00 3.67
N LEU A 167 9.74 -2.08 4.42
CA LEU A 167 11.09 -2.27 4.94
C LEU A 167 11.10 -3.17 6.18
N PRO A 168 12.17 -3.95 6.38
CA PRO A 168 12.35 -4.73 7.59
C PRO A 168 12.65 -3.81 8.78
N CYS A 169 12.06 -4.14 9.93
CA CYS A 169 12.12 -3.37 11.16
C CYS A 169 13.25 -3.90 12.06
N CYS A 170 14.24 -3.04 12.33
CA CYS A 170 15.35 -3.31 13.25
C CYS A 170 14.89 -3.42 14.70
N GLY A 171 13.83 -2.71 15.07
CA GLY A 171 13.36 -2.60 16.44
C GLY A 171 12.52 -1.34 16.64
N LEU A 172 12.21 -1.07 17.90
CA LEU A 172 11.44 0.10 18.30
C LEU A 172 12.09 0.83 19.48
N SER A 173 11.83 2.13 19.59
CA SER A 173 12.07 2.88 20.82
C SER A 173 10.76 3.50 21.34
N MET A 174 10.60 3.49 22.66
CA MET A 174 9.50 4.14 23.36
C MET A 174 10.01 4.89 24.59
N SER A 175 11.27 5.34 24.56
CA SER A 175 11.87 6.02 25.70
C SER A 175 11.37 7.47 25.80
N HIS A 176 11.01 8.08 24.67
CA HIS A 176 10.39 9.41 24.62
C HIS A 176 8.90 9.36 25.03
N PRO A 177 8.41 10.29 25.87
CA PRO A 177 7.02 10.29 26.33
C PRO A 177 5.98 10.58 25.23
N GLU A 178 6.38 11.29 24.18
CA GLU A 178 5.48 11.73 23.09
C GLU A 178 5.60 10.91 21.80
N TYR A 179 6.64 10.08 21.68
CA TYR A 179 6.97 9.39 20.43
C TYR A 179 7.25 7.92 20.68
N HIS A 180 6.66 7.07 19.86
CA HIS A 180 7.05 5.67 19.75
C HIS A 180 7.65 5.44 18.37
N ASP A 181 8.95 5.25 18.29
CA ASP A 181 9.70 5.23 17.05
C ASP A 181 9.87 3.78 16.56
N LEU A 182 9.55 3.53 15.29
CA LEU A 182 9.89 2.27 14.60
C LEU A 182 11.14 2.51 13.74
N VAL A 183 12.14 1.65 13.86
CA VAL A 183 13.39 1.77 13.11
C VAL A 183 13.40 0.74 11.97
N PHE A 184 13.53 1.21 10.74
CA PHE A 184 13.53 0.41 9.53
C PHE A 184 14.91 0.42 8.86
N ARG A 185 15.35 -0.72 8.34
CA ARG A 185 16.61 -0.81 7.61
C ARG A 185 16.41 -0.53 6.13
N SER A 186 17.16 0.42 5.59
CA SER A 186 17.27 0.60 4.15
C SER A 186 18.13 -0.49 3.52
N PRO A 187 17.88 -0.90 2.27
CA PRO A 187 18.81 -1.73 1.51
C PRO A 187 20.25 -1.18 1.55
N SER A 188 21.24 -2.06 1.66
CA SER A 188 22.66 -1.68 1.67
C SER A 188 23.06 -0.92 0.39
N ASP A 189 24.05 -0.03 0.50
CA ASP A 189 24.58 0.76 -0.62
C ASP A 189 23.50 1.53 -1.38
N CYS A 190 22.63 2.25 -0.67
CA CYS A 190 21.61 3.10 -1.26
C CYS A 190 21.94 4.59 -1.19
N GLN A 191 21.45 5.35 -2.16
CA GLN A 191 21.45 6.81 -2.08
C GLN A 191 20.52 7.28 -0.95
N LYS A 192 20.69 8.55 -0.55
CA LYS A 192 19.82 9.17 0.45
C LYS A 192 18.34 9.01 0.03
N PRO A 193 17.49 8.42 0.88
CA PRO A 193 16.08 8.25 0.56
C PRO A 193 15.36 9.58 0.34
N SER A 194 14.32 9.56 -0.50
CA SER A 194 13.47 10.73 -0.77
C SER A 194 11.99 10.35 -0.73
N THR A 195 11.11 11.28 -0.40
CA THR A 195 9.65 11.04 -0.48
C THR A 195 9.15 11.16 -1.92
N LEU A 196 8.06 10.47 -2.26
CA LEU A 196 7.39 10.65 -3.55
C LEU A 196 6.92 12.10 -3.73
N ARG A 197 6.52 12.77 -2.64
CA ARG A 197 6.20 14.21 -2.67
C ARG A 197 7.38 15.03 -3.19
N GLY A 198 8.57 14.82 -2.63
CA GLY A 198 9.78 15.51 -3.04
C GLY A 198 10.10 15.35 -4.53
N LEU A 199 9.85 14.17 -5.09
CA LEU A 199 10.05 13.90 -6.52
C LEU A 199 8.94 14.50 -7.41
N LEU A 200 7.68 14.42 -7.00
CA LEU A 200 6.55 14.94 -7.78
C LEU A 200 6.50 16.48 -7.86
N LEU A 201 7.27 17.16 -7.00
CA LEU A 201 7.49 18.61 -7.03
C LEU A 201 8.59 19.02 -8.01
N GLN A 202 9.38 18.07 -8.49
CA GLN A 202 10.39 18.29 -9.52
C GLN A 202 9.79 18.07 -10.90
N GLU A 203 10.50 18.54 -11.94
CA GLU A 203 10.06 18.33 -13.32
C GLU A 203 10.01 16.84 -13.69
N PRO A 204 9.12 16.42 -14.62
CA PRO A 204 8.98 15.01 -14.96
C PRO A 204 10.23 14.42 -15.61
N GLN A 205 10.88 13.49 -14.90
CA GLN A 205 12.13 12.85 -15.35
C GLN A 205 12.00 11.35 -15.63
N HIS A 206 10.86 10.74 -15.31
CA HIS A 206 10.70 9.29 -15.41
C HIS A 206 9.74 8.88 -16.53
N THR A 207 10.10 7.81 -17.22
CA THR A 207 9.33 7.20 -18.31
C THR A 207 8.00 6.66 -17.82
N LEU A 208 7.03 6.51 -18.73
CA LEU A 208 5.73 5.93 -18.38
C LEU A 208 5.85 4.48 -17.85
N GLU A 209 6.82 3.72 -18.35
CA GLU A 209 7.12 2.36 -17.89
C GLU A 209 7.58 2.35 -16.43
N GLU A 210 8.49 3.25 -16.05
CA GLU A 210 8.92 3.38 -14.66
C GLU A 210 7.74 3.77 -13.75
N ARG A 211 6.89 4.70 -14.19
CA ARG A 211 5.69 5.11 -13.42
C ARG A 211 4.71 3.95 -13.23
N LEU A 212 4.52 3.12 -14.25
CA LEU A 212 3.69 1.92 -14.15
C LEU A 212 4.30 0.88 -13.21
N ASN A 213 5.60 0.60 -13.34
CA ASN A 213 6.31 -0.32 -12.45
C ASN A 213 6.27 0.16 -10.99
N PHE A 214 6.44 1.45 -10.76
CA PHE A 214 6.29 2.07 -9.45
C PHE A 214 4.87 1.90 -8.90
N SER A 215 3.85 2.10 -9.74
CA SER A 215 2.44 1.90 -9.37
C SER A 215 2.15 0.44 -8.99
N ILE A 216 2.71 -0.53 -9.71
CA ILE A 216 2.61 -1.97 -9.41
C ILE A 216 3.20 -2.27 -8.03
N LYS A 217 4.39 -1.74 -7.74
CA LYS A 217 5.08 -1.96 -6.46
C LYS A 217 4.36 -1.30 -5.30
N LEU A 218 3.86 -0.07 -5.48
CA LEU A 218 3.04 0.61 -4.48
C LEU A 218 1.75 -0.15 -4.18
N ALA A 219 1.02 -0.61 -5.21
CA ALA A 219 -0.17 -1.44 -5.02
C ALA A 219 0.14 -2.79 -4.35
N SER A 220 1.32 -3.37 -4.63
CA SER A 220 1.80 -4.58 -3.94
C SER A 220 2.06 -4.33 -2.46
N ALA A 221 2.67 -3.20 -2.10
CA ALA A 221 2.87 -2.79 -0.70
C ALA A 221 1.54 -2.66 0.05
N VAL A 222 0.55 -1.99 -0.57
CA VAL A 222 -0.80 -1.86 0.00
C VAL A 222 -1.46 -3.23 0.19
N LEU A 223 -1.33 -4.14 -0.78
CA LEU A 223 -1.84 -5.50 -0.69
C LEU A 223 -1.22 -6.26 0.50
N VAL A 224 0.09 -6.13 0.71
CA VAL A 224 0.80 -6.74 1.85
C VAL A 224 0.26 -6.20 3.18
N ILE A 225 0.18 -4.88 3.33
CA ILE A 225 -0.34 -4.22 4.54
C ILE A 225 -1.78 -4.65 4.85
N HIS A 226 -2.67 -4.67 3.84
CA HIS A 226 -4.06 -5.10 4.01
C HIS A 226 -4.18 -6.59 4.32
N SER A 227 -3.30 -7.42 3.75
CA SER A 227 -3.23 -8.86 4.04
C SER A 227 -2.77 -9.13 5.48
N LEU A 228 -2.01 -8.22 6.09
CA LEU A 228 -1.64 -8.27 7.51
C LEU A 228 -2.74 -7.73 8.44
N GLY A 229 -3.87 -7.26 7.89
CA GLY A 229 -4.97 -6.68 8.66
C GLY A 229 -4.62 -5.31 9.24
N ILE A 230 -3.70 -4.59 8.61
CA ILE A 230 -3.31 -3.24 8.98
C ILE A 230 -4.08 -2.26 8.07
N VAL A 231 -4.71 -1.25 8.67
CA VAL A 231 -5.19 -0.06 7.97
C VAL A 231 -4.12 1.01 8.13
N HIS A 232 -3.55 1.49 7.03
CA HIS A 232 -2.43 2.43 7.03
C HIS A 232 -2.87 3.82 7.50
N LYS A 233 -3.99 4.33 6.96
CA LYS A 233 -4.63 5.63 7.26
C LYS A 233 -3.85 6.88 6.86
N ASP A 234 -2.71 6.71 6.19
CA ASP A 234 -1.86 7.83 5.75
C ASP A 234 -1.11 7.57 4.45
N ILE A 235 -1.69 6.80 3.52
CA ILE A 235 -1.08 6.56 2.20
C ILE A 235 -1.11 7.86 1.41
N ARG A 236 0.04 8.51 1.24
CA ARG A 236 0.21 9.81 0.57
C ARG A 236 1.62 9.87 -0.01
N PRO A 237 1.90 10.78 -0.96
CA PRO A 237 3.27 10.96 -1.45
C PRO A 237 4.31 11.23 -0.35
N ASP A 238 3.90 11.78 0.78
CA ASP A 238 4.75 12.08 1.93
C ASP A 238 5.15 10.81 2.73
N SER A 239 4.36 9.74 2.65
CA SER A 239 4.58 8.45 3.35
C SER A 239 5.15 7.35 2.46
N ILE A 240 5.33 7.65 1.17
CA ILE A 240 5.96 6.75 0.19
C ILE A 240 7.41 7.18 0.04
N VAL A 241 8.32 6.40 0.59
CA VAL A 241 9.77 6.62 0.51
C VAL A 241 10.35 5.85 -0.67
N LEU A 242 11.19 6.53 -1.44
CA LEU A 242 11.95 5.94 -2.52
C LEU A 242 13.38 5.72 -2.07
N ILE A 243 13.88 4.53 -2.36
CA ILE A 243 15.28 4.18 -2.15
C ILE A 243 15.87 3.75 -3.49
N GLN A 244 16.96 4.40 -3.88
CA GLN A 244 17.70 4.12 -5.10
C GLN A 244 19.01 3.39 -4.76
N PRO A 245 19.37 2.31 -5.47
CA PRO A 245 20.69 1.71 -5.35
C PRO A 245 21.78 2.71 -5.80
N THR A 246 22.89 2.78 -5.07
CA THR A 246 24.03 3.67 -5.39
C THR A 246 24.76 3.28 -6.68
N MET A 247 24.61 2.03 -7.13
CA MET A 247 25.46 1.40 -8.15
C MET A 247 25.14 1.71 -9.62
N GLU A 248 24.21 2.60 -9.93
CA GLU A 248 23.91 2.92 -11.33
C GLU A 248 24.44 4.29 -11.73
N GLN A 249 25.68 4.31 -12.24
CA GLN A 249 26.15 5.34 -13.17
C GLN A 249 25.45 5.20 -14.54
N SER A 250 24.12 5.06 -14.55
CA SER A 250 23.34 5.14 -15.77
C SER A 250 23.11 6.62 -16.09
N PRO A 251 23.24 7.04 -17.37
CA PRO A 251 22.92 8.41 -17.78
C PRO A 251 21.44 8.75 -17.63
N VAL A 252 20.58 7.74 -17.39
CA VAL A 252 19.15 7.87 -17.10
C VAL A 252 18.94 7.57 -15.62
N GLN A 253 18.40 8.53 -14.87
CA GLN A 253 18.10 8.36 -13.45
C GLN A 253 16.89 7.42 -13.31
N LYS A 254 17.13 6.18 -12.87
CA LYS A 254 16.04 5.22 -12.67
C LYS A 254 15.14 5.64 -11.52
N LEU A 255 13.84 5.45 -11.67
CA LEU A 255 12.90 5.63 -10.57
C LEU A 255 13.19 4.59 -9.47
N GLY A 256 13.42 5.06 -8.24
CA GLY A 256 13.73 4.19 -7.10
C GLY A 256 12.58 3.27 -6.68
N GLU A 257 12.87 2.36 -5.76
CA GLU A 257 11.90 1.40 -5.21
C GLU A 257 10.99 2.09 -4.17
N PRO A 258 9.65 2.00 -4.28
CA PRO A 258 8.74 2.56 -3.29
C PRO A 258 8.61 1.68 -2.06
N PHE A 259 8.70 2.28 -0.89
CA PHE A 259 8.41 1.70 0.42
C PHE A 259 7.39 2.54 1.15
N LEU A 260 6.40 1.88 1.75
CA LEU A 260 5.35 2.52 2.53
C LEU A 260 5.76 2.61 4.00
N LEU A 261 5.82 3.83 4.53
CA LEU A 261 6.17 4.17 5.92
C LEU A 261 5.13 5.14 6.50
N SER A 262 5.44 5.83 7.60
CA SER A 262 4.54 6.72 8.33
C SER A 262 3.37 5.98 8.98
N PHE A 263 3.71 4.94 9.76
CA PHE A 263 2.78 4.11 10.51
C PHE A 263 2.19 4.80 11.75
N SER A 264 2.44 6.10 11.97
CA SER A 264 1.96 6.90 13.11
C SER A 264 0.45 6.70 13.37
N GLN A 265 -0.36 6.78 12.31
CA GLN A 265 -1.81 6.61 12.38
C GLN A 265 -2.31 5.20 12.12
N SER A 266 -1.45 4.28 11.67
CA SER A 266 -1.84 2.93 11.26
C SER A 266 -2.33 2.07 12.41
N ARG A 267 -3.34 1.24 12.18
CA ARG A 267 -3.98 0.43 13.24
C ARG A 267 -4.34 -0.94 12.70
N PHE A 268 -4.37 -1.94 13.57
CA PHE A 268 -4.86 -3.25 13.18
C PHE A 268 -6.38 -3.29 13.22
N GLN A 269 -6.99 -3.88 12.20
CA GLN A 269 -8.44 -3.94 12.05
C GLN A 269 -9.11 -4.80 13.15
N SER A 270 -8.38 -5.76 13.71
CA SER A 270 -8.82 -6.58 14.86
C SER A 270 -8.93 -5.79 16.16
N THR A 271 -8.17 -4.70 16.29
CA THR A 271 -8.25 -3.80 17.44
C THR A 271 -9.52 -2.99 17.24
N ARG A 272 -10.63 -3.40 17.89
CA ARG A 272 -11.93 -2.69 17.80
C ARG A 272 -11.65 -1.21 17.84
N THR A 273 -11.88 -0.54 16.71
CA THR A 273 -11.62 0.89 16.54
C THR A 273 -12.43 1.61 17.61
N VAL A 274 -11.81 1.93 18.75
CA VAL A 274 -12.38 2.94 19.63
C VAL A 274 -12.16 4.21 18.83
N PRO A 275 -13.20 4.78 18.20
CA PRO A 275 -13.00 5.87 17.26
C PRO A 275 -12.18 6.92 18.00
N LEU A 276 -10.95 7.15 17.55
CA LEU A 276 -10.22 8.28 18.07
C LEU A 276 -11.07 9.46 17.68
N LYS A 277 -11.35 10.32 18.65
CA LYS A 277 -11.81 11.65 18.32
C LYS A 277 -10.65 12.27 17.58
N GLN A 278 -10.47 11.99 16.29
CA GLN A 278 -9.55 12.75 15.47
C GLN A 278 -10.06 14.16 15.64
N THR A 279 -9.33 14.96 16.40
CA THR A 279 -9.46 16.40 16.39
C THR A 279 -8.93 16.81 15.02
N ILE A 280 -9.70 16.49 13.97
CA ILE A 280 -9.99 17.46 12.95
C ILE A 280 -10.62 18.59 13.76
N ARG A 281 -9.79 19.45 14.37
CA ARG A 281 -10.26 20.71 14.93
C ARG A 281 -10.96 21.34 13.75
N ALA A 282 -12.29 21.35 13.81
CA ALA A 282 -13.14 21.88 12.78
C ALA A 282 -12.66 23.33 12.57
N GLY A 283 -11.97 23.57 11.47
CA GLY A 283 -11.38 24.88 11.15
C GLY A 283 -9.95 24.90 10.61
N ARG A 284 -9.10 23.86 10.76
CA ARG A 284 -7.68 23.94 10.28
C ARG A 284 -7.05 22.61 9.82
N SER A 285 -7.83 21.66 9.30
CA SER A 285 -7.18 20.49 8.68
C SER A 285 -6.67 20.86 7.29
N LYS A 286 -5.35 20.77 7.14
CA LYS A 286 -4.62 21.14 5.93
C LYS A 286 -5.14 20.32 4.73
N VAL A 287 -5.54 20.99 3.64
CA VAL A 287 -6.15 20.35 2.46
C VAL A 287 -5.25 19.27 1.86
N TRP A 288 -3.92 19.47 1.88
CA TRP A 288 -2.92 18.52 1.40
C TRP A 288 -2.80 17.23 2.22
N VAL A 289 -3.35 17.20 3.44
CA VAL A 289 -3.49 15.95 4.22
C VAL A 289 -4.86 15.33 3.97
N THR A 290 -5.91 16.16 3.98
CA THR A 290 -7.29 15.66 3.92
C THR A 290 -7.73 15.18 2.55
N LEU A 291 -7.13 15.68 1.47
CA LEU A 291 -7.51 15.28 0.11
C LEU A 291 -7.32 13.78 -0.16
N TYR A 292 -6.35 13.16 0.50
CA TYR A 292 -6.06 11.73 0.39
C TYR A 292 -6.96 10.88 1.31
N ARG A 293 -7.77 11.49 2.18
CA ARG A 293 -8.68 10.75 3.07
C ARG A 293 -10.02 10.54 2.38
N HIS A 294 -10.59 9.36 2.55
CA HIS A 294 -11.90 9.06 1.98
C HIS A 294 -12.96 10.08 2.46
N PRO A 295 -13.77 10.68 1.56
CA PRO A 295 -14.73 11.75 1.89
C PRO A 295 -15.67 11.46 3.06
N ARG A 296 -16.07 10.20 3.25
CA ARG A 296 -16.89 9.75 4.38
C ARG A 296 -16.37 10.18 5.75
N HIS A 297 -15.04 10.24 5.94
CA HIS A 297 -14.42 10.61 7.22
C HIS A 297 -14.39 12.12 7.46
N LEU A 298 -14.58 12.91 6.41
CA LEU A 298 -14.56 14.37 6.44
C LEU A 298 -15.98 14.94 6.42
N ALA A 299 -16.93 14.20 5.87
CA ALA A 299 -18.32 14.60 5.71
C ALA A 299 -19.19 14.38 6.97
N THR A 300 -18.85 13.41 7.80
CA THR A 300 -19.67 13.02 8.97
C THR A 300 -19.16 13.62 10.27
N ARG A 301 -20.08 13.98 11.17
CA ARG A 301 -19.75 14.31 12.57
C ARG A 301 -19.49 13.06 13.41
N ALA A 302 -20.05 11.93 12.99
CA ALA A 302 -19.77 10.64 13.61
C ALA A 302 -18.36 10.19 13.22
N HIS A 303 -17.57 9.80 14.21
CA HIS A 303 -16.27 9.17 13.99
C HIS A 303 -16.51 7.75 13.50
N LEU A 304 -16.45 7.57 12.18
CA LEU A 304 -16.54 6.25 11.57
C LEU A 304 -15.22 5.49 11.80
N PRO A 305 -15.28 4.16 12.01
CA PRO A 305 -14.07 3.36 12.02
C PRO A 305 -13.37 3.45 10.66
N TYR A 306 -12.05 3.60 10.69
CA TYR A 306 -11.23 3.48 9.49
C TYR A 306 -11.14 2.00 9.10
N GLU A 307 -11.22 1.76 7.80
CA GLU A 307 -11.22 0.44 7.18
C GLU A 307 -10.18 0.43 6.05
N THR A 308 -9.71 -0.75 5.65
CA THR A 308 -8.78 -0.93 4.51
C THR A 308 -9.32 -0.32 3.21
N ARG A 309 -10.64 -0.17 3.06
CA ARG A 309 -11.24 0.54 1.92
C ARG A 309 -10.86 2.01 1.82
N ASP A 310 -10.54 2.66 2.94
CA ASP A 310 -10.17 4.08 2.95
C ASP A 310 -8.77 4.29 2.39
N ASP A 311 -7.88 3.34 2.67
CA ASP A 311 -6.54 3.29 2.09
C ASP A 311 -6.61 3.11 0.57
N ILE A 312 -7.59 2.37 0.05
CA ILE A 312 -7.80 2.21 -1.40
C ILE A 312 -8.11 3.56 -2.07
N PHE A 313 -8.92 4.40 -1.43
CA PHE A 313 -9.16 5.76 -1.92
C PHE A 313 -7.86 6.57 -1.94
N SER A 314 -7.08 6.52 -0.86
CA SER A 314 -5.78 7.19 -0.76
C SER A 314 -4.80 6.72 -1.83
N LEU A 315 -4.74 5.41 -2.09
CA LEU A 315 -3.97 4.81 -3.19
C LEU A 315 -4.42 5.36 -4.54
N GLY A 316 -5.72 5.50 -4.79
CA GLY A 316 -6.26 6.09 -6.02
C GLY A 316 -5.77 7.51 -6.28
N VAL A 317 -5.70 8.34 -5.24
CA VAL A 317 -5.15 9.71 -5.35
C VAL A 317 -3.64 9.67 -5.65
N CYS A 318 -2.88 8.78 -5.01
CA CYS A 318 -1.45 8.65 -5.28
C CYS A 318 -1.18 8.14 -6.71
N LEU A 319 -1.93 7.14 -7.18
CA LEU A 319 -1.83 6.62 -8.55
C LEU A 319 -2.18 7.69 -9.60
N LEU A 320 -3.12 8.59 -9.28
CA LEU A 320 -3.43 9.75 -10.13
C LEU A 320 -2.23 10.69 -10.27
N GLU A 321 -1.59 11.06 -9.15
CA GLU A 321 -0.38 11.91 -9.17
C GLU A 321 0.78 11.25 -9.90
N ILE A 322 0.98 9.95 -9.71
CA ILE A 322 1.99 9.16 -10.43
C ILE A 322 1.69 9.15 -11.93
N ALA A 323 0.43 9.01 -12.34
CA ALA A 323 0.06 8.99 -13.75
C ALA A 323 0.41 10.28 -14.49
N VAL A 324 0.06 11.42 -13.89
CA VAL A 324 0.38 12.74 -14.45
C VAL A 324 1.81 13.19 -14.13
N TRP A 325 2.47 12.50 -13.20
CA TRP A 325 3.79 12.82 -12.63
C TRP A 325 3.93 14.27 -12.21
N LYS A 326 2.94 14.73 -11.44
CA LYS A 326 2.92 16.07 -10.88
C LYS A 326 2.14 16.06 -9.57
N SER A 327 2.69 16.73 -8.56
CA SER A 327 2.02 16.90 -7.28
C SER A 327 0.76 17.77 -7.45
N LEU A 328 -0.33 17.42 -6.77
CA LEU A 328 -1.54 18.26 -6.67
C LEU A 328 -1.32 19.53 -5.83
N PHE A 329 -0.17 19.60 -5.16
CA PHE A 329 0.22 20.69 -4.28
C PHE A 329 1.61 21.21 -4.67
N ALA A 330 1.83 22.51 -4.51
CA ALA A 330 3.12 23.16 -4.68
C ALA A 330 3.70 23.54 -3.30
N TRP A 331 5.03 23.57 -3.20
CA TRP A 331 5.69 24.06 -2.00
C TRP A 331 5.77 25.58 -2.00
N ASN A 332 5.22 26.21 -0.96
CA ASN A 332 5.39 27.63 -0.70
C ASN A 332 6.61 27.84 0.21
N THR A 333 7.68 28.42 -0.34
CA THR A 333 8.94 28.67 0.38
C THR A 333 8.84 29.76 1.44
N GLU A 334 7.89 30.69 1.31
CA GLU A 334 7.71 31.81 2.24
C GLU A 334 7.06 31.33 3.54
N PHE A 335 6.02 30.49 3.43
CA PHE A 335 5.29 29.97 4.58
C PHE A 335 5.78 28.60 5.05
N GLU A 336 6.70 27.97 4.31
CA GLU A 336 7.15 26.59 4.52
C GLU A 336 5.97 25.61 4.62
N THR A 337 5.01 25.73 3.69
CA THR A 337 3.83 24.86 3.63
C THR A 337 3.47 24.42 2.21
N LEU A 338 2.71 23.33 2.10
CA LEU A 338 2.10 22.89 0.85
C LEU A 338 0.82 23.67 0.57
N GLU A 339 0.66 24.17 -0.64
CA GLU A 339 -0.54 24.88 -1.10
C GLU A 339 -1.11 24.20 -2.35
N CYS A 340 -2.40 24.38 -2.63
CA CYS A 340 -3.02 23.80 -3.83
C CYS A 340 -2.32 24.33 -5.08
N ASP A 341 -1.84 23.44 -5.95
CA ASP A 341 -1.34 23.85 -7.26
C ASP A 341 -2.53 24.03 -8.23
N THR A 342 -3.00 25.28 -8.34
CA THR A 342 -4.12 25.65 -9.21
C THR A 342 -3.82 25.41 -10.70
N SER A 343 -2.55 25.28 -11.10
CA SER A 343 -2.17 24.90 -12.46
C SER A 343 -2.45 23.43 -12.78
N VAL A 344 -2.56 22.59 -11.75
CA VAL A 344 -2.94 21.17 -11.88
C VAL A 344 -4.44 21.04 -11.67
N LEU A 345 -4.90 21.38 -10.48
CA LEU A 345 -6.30 21.29 -10.11
C LEU A 345 -6.59 22.18 -8.89
N ASP A 346 -7.48 23.14 -9.07
CA ASP A 346 -7.87 24.05 -8.00
C ASP A 346 -8.80 23.36 -6.98
N PHE A 347 -8.30 23.17 -5.76
CA PHE A 347 -9.04 22.67 -4.60
C PHE A 347 -9.28 23.74 -3.52
N SER A 348 -9.04 25.02 -3.83
CA SER A 348 -9.29 26.12 -2.90
C SER A 348 -10.73 26.09 -2.42
N ASP A 349 -10.92 26.33 -1.12
CA ASP A 349 -12.26 26.41 -0.52
C ASP A 349 -13.10 27.47 -1.26
N ASP A 350 -12.48 28.60 -1.59
CA ASP A 350 -13.01 29.72 -2.36
C ASP A 350 -13.74 29.32 -3.65
N LYS A 351 -13.15 28.42 -4.46
CA LYS A 351 -13.76 27.89 -5.70
C LYS A 351 -15.13 27.29 -5.41
N TYR A 352 -15.25 26.50 -4.34
CA TYR A 352 -16.48 25.81 -4.01
C TYR A 352 -17.49 26.74 -3.33
N TYR A 353 -17.04 27.59 -2.41
CA TYR A 353 -17.93 28.51 -1.67
C TYR A 353 -18.48 29.66 -2.51
N ARG A 354 -17.73 30.17 -3.49
CA ARG A 354 -18.25 31.16 -4.45
C ARG A 354 -19.11 30.54 -5.55
N GLY A 355 -18.98 29.23 -5.77
CA GLY A 355 -19.69 28.49 -6.81
C GLY A 355 -20.76 27.56 -6.23
N GLU A 356 -20.53 26.26 -6.39
CA GLU A 356 -21.51 25.18 -6.18
C GLU A 356 -22.03 25.05 -4.74
N LEU A 357 -21.31 25.60 -3.75
CA LEU A 357 -21.69 25.56 -2.34
C LEU A 357 -22.15 26.92 -1.79
N ALA A 358 -22.33 27.93 -2.65
CA ALA A 358 -22.79 29.25 -2.25
C ALA A 358 -24.12 29.15 -1.48
N GLY A 359 -24.15 29.66 -0.24
CA GLY A 359 -25.33 29.64 0.62
C GLY A 359 -25.68 28.28 1.25
N CYS A 360 -24.87 27.24 1.07
CA CYS A 360 -25.17 25.92 1.64
C CYS A 360 -24.74 25.81 3.11
N SER A 361 -25.69 25.67 4.03
CA SER A 361 -25.45 25.46 5.47
C SER A 361 -24.73 24.14 5.80
N SER A 362 -24.63 23.22 4.83
CA SER A 362 -23.92 21.93 4.93
C SER A 362 -22.65 21.87 4.07
N SER A 363 -22.22 23.00 3.52
CA SER A 363 -21.08 23.14 2.60
C SER A 363 -19.81 22.38 3.04
N SER A 364 -19.42 22.48 4.31
CA SER A 364 -18.24 21.77 4.84
C SER A 364 -18.35 20.23 4.78
N ARG A 365 -19.56 19.67 4.85
CA ARG A 365 -19.80 18.22 4.78
C ARG A 365 -19.80 17.69 3.36
N ILE A 366 -20.21 18.52 2.40
CA ILE A 366 -20.34 18.13 1.00
C ILE A 366 -19.01 18.39 0.25
N LEU A 367 -18.24 19.39 0.68
CA LEU A 367 -16.96 19.78 0.10
C LEU A 367 -16.00 18.59 -0.19
N PRO A 368 -15.77 17.62 0.72
CA PRO A 368 -14.94 16.45 0.43
C PRO A 368 -15.41 15.64 -0.79
N TYR A 369 -16.72 15.52 -0.99
CA TYR A 369 -17.30 14.83 -2.15
C TYR A 369 -17.15 15.63 -3.45
N HIS A 370 -17.23 16.97 -3.39
CA HIS A 370 -16.93 17.82 -4.55
C HIS A 370 -15.46 17.70 -4.97
N ARG A 371 -14.52 17.73 -4.02
CA ARG A 371 -13.09 17.50 -4.29
C ARG A 371 -12.84 16.16 -4.94
N ARG A 372 -13.46 15.09 -4.42
CA ARG A 372 -13.43 13.76 -5.07
C ARG A 372 -14.00 13.77 -6.49
N ARG A 373 -15.12 14.45 -6.72
CA ARG A 373 -15.72 14.55 -8.06
C ARG A 373 -14.77 15.26 -9.04
N ASP A 374 -14.05 16.27 -8.58
CA ASP A 374 -13.04 16.95 -9.40
C ASP A 374 -11.81 16.06 -9.67
N LEU A 375 -11.34 15.28 -8.68
CA LEU A 375 -10.33 14.24 -8.90
C LEU A 375 -10.77 13.22 -9.95
N LEU A 376 -12.01 12.73 -9.88
CA LEU A 376 -12.56 11.78 -10.86
C LEU A 376 -12.64 12.38 -12.26
N ARG A 377 -13.06 13.64 -12.39
CA ARG A 377 -13.10 14.36 -13.66
C ARG A 377 -11.70 14.49 -14.25
N PHE A 378 -10.77 14.97 -13.43
CA PHE A 378 -9.37 15.14 -13.82
C PHE A 378 -8.73 13.80 -14.25
N ALA A 379 -8.97 12.72 -13.50
CA ALA A 379 -8.52 11.38 -13.86
C ALA A 379 -9.05 10.95 -15.24
N LYS A 380 -10.35 11.15 -15.49
CA LYS A 380 -11.00 10.80 -16.78
C LYS A 380 -10.48 11.61 -17.95
N GLU A 381 -10.05 12.85 -17.73
CA GLU A 381 -9.57 13.75 -18.78
C GLU A 381 -8.06 13.60 -19.06
N LYS A 382 -7.24 13.47 -18.01
CA LYS A 382 -5.77 13.56 -18.10
C LYS A 382 -5.06 12.21 -18.13
N ILE A 383 -5.58 11.18 -17.47
CA ILE A 383 -4.91 9.86 -17.44
C ILE A 383 -4.96 9.14 -18.79
N PRO A 384 -6.07 9.15 -19.56
CA PRO A 384 -6.10 8.45 -20.85
C PRO A 384 -5.08 8.96 -21.85
N ILE A 385 -4.74 10.25 -21.81
CA ILE A 385 -3.74 10.87 -22.68
C ILE A 385 -2.29 10.70 -22.18
N THR A 386 -2.08 10.21 -20.95
CA THR A 386 -0.75 10.00 -20.35
C THR A 386 -0.39 8.53 -20.21
N LEU A 387 -1.16 7.74 -19.44
CA LEU A 387 -0.93 6.31 -19.21
C LEU A 387 -2.02 5.40 -19.82
N GLY A 388 -2.96 5.97 -20.57
CA GLY A 388 -3.98 5.21 -21.28
C GLY A 388 -5.25 4.92 -20.48
N SER A 389 -6.27 4.45 -21.20
CA SER A 389 -7.63 4.26 -20.70
C SER A 389 -7.72 3.26 -19.54
N ALA A 390 -6.94 2.19 -19.61
CA ALA A 390 -6.99 1.11 -18.64
C ALA A 390 -6.37 1.53 -17.28
N PHE A 391 -5.31 2.33 -17.29
CA PHE A 391 -4.78 2.95 -16.05
C PHE A 391 -5.80 3.92 -15.44
N LYS A 392 -6.48 4.71 -16.29
CA LYS A 392 -7.58 5.57 -15.85
C LYS A 392 -8.69 4.78 -15.16
N ASP A 393 -9.09 3.64 -15.71
CA ASP A 393 -10.14 2.80 -15.12
C ASP A 393 -9.73 2.31 -13.73
N ILE A 394 -8.47 1.92 -13.54
CA ILE A 394 -7.93 1.53 -12.23
C ILE A 394 -8.02 2.68 -11.22
N VAL A 395 -7.60 3.88 -11.61
CA VAL A 395 -7.66 5.06 -10.72
C VAL A 395 -9.10 5.41 -10.37
N VAL A 396 -10.00 5.39 -11.36
CA VAL A 396 -11.43 5.65 -11.14
C VAL A 396 -12.04 4.61 -10.22
N ASP A 397 -11.74 3.31 -10.43
CA ASP A 397 -12.20 2.21 -9.59
C ASP A 397 -11.76 2.42 -8.13
N CYS A 398 -10.51 2.83 -7.88
CA CYS A 398 -10.02 3.14 -6.52
C CYS A 398 -10.79 4.30 -5.87
N LEU A 399 -11.03 5.37 -6.63
CA LEU A 399 -11.68 6.59 -6.12
C LEU A 399 -13.19 6.41 -5.86
N THR A 400 -13.83 5.41 -6.47
CA THR A 400 -15.25 5.08 -6.28
C THR A 400 -15.49 3.80 -5.46
N PHE A 401 -14.43 3.13 -5.00
CA PHE A 401 -14.55 1.90 -4.23
C PHE A 401 -15.39 2.12 -2.95
N GLY A 402 -16.42 1.30 -2.75
CA GLY A 402 -17.32 1.41 -1.60
C GLY A 402 -18.54 2.33 -1.77
N GLU A 403 -18.78 2.88 -2.97
CA GLU A 403 -19.99 3.67 -3.29
C GLU A 403 -21.25 2.82 -3.51
N GLU A 404 -22.43 3.46 -3.57
CA GLU A 404 -23.75 2.83 -3.77
C GLU A 404 -23.84 1.89 -4.98
N THR A 405 -23.02 2.13 -6.00
CA THR A 405 -22.91 1.28 -7.20
C THR A 405 -21.96 0.10 -7.04
N SER A 406 -21.20 0.02 -5.95
CA SER A 406 -20.22 -1.03 -5.67
C SER A 406 -20.83 -2.22 -4.93
N THR A 407 -20.16 -3.37 -5.01
CA THR A 407 -20.54 -4.61 -4.30
C THR A 407 -20.69 -4.40 -2.79
N ILE A 408 -19.97 -3.44 -2.21
CA ILE A 408 -20.00 -3.12 -0.77
C ILE A 408 -21.28 -2.40 -0.36
N ALA A 409 -21.83 -1.52 -1.19
CA ALA A 409 -23.02 -0.80 -0.80
C ALA A 409 -24.29 -1.67 -0.81
N ASN A 410 -24.33 -2.64 -1.72
CA ASN A 410 -25.39 -3.64 -1.85
C ASN A 410 -25.37 -4.70 -0.73
N MET A 411 -24.44 -4.61 0.22
CA MET A 411 -24.35 -5.53 1.35
C MET A 411 -25.45 -5.30 2.40
N THR A 412 -25.86 -6.39 3.03
CA THR A 412 -26.71 -6.38 4.23
C THR A 412 -25.97 -5.75 5.42
N GLU A 413 -26.69 -5.22 6.41
CA GLU A 413 -26.10 -4.63 7.63
C GLU A 413 -25.19 -5.64 8.36
N LYS A 414 -25.61 -6.91 8.45
CA LYS A 414 -24.81 -7.99 9.05
C LYS A 414 -23.48 -8.24 8.33
N GLN A 415 -23.42 -8.01 7.02
CA GLN A 415 -22.17 -8.12 6.25
C GLN A 415 -21.29 -6.88 6.42
N LYS A 416 -21.90 -5.68 6.52
CA LYS A 416 -21.19 -4.43 6.80
C LYS A 416 -20.57 -4.41 8.20
N ASP A 417 -21.19 -5.08 9.17
CA ASP A 417 -20.62 -5.26 10.51
C ASP A 417 -19.53 -6.33 10.58
N ASN A 418 -19.37 -7.15 9.53
CA ASN A 418 -18.36 -8.21 9.49
C ASN A 418 -17.02 -7.66 8.98
N VAL A 419 -16.17 -7.28 9.92
CA VAL A 419 -14.82 -6.76 9.70
C VAL A 419 -13.97 -7.65 8.80
N ALA A 420 -13.98 -8.96 9.01
CA ALA A 420 -13.20 -9.91 8.20
C ALA A 420 -13.69 -9.97 6.74
N PHE A 421 -15.00 -9.86 6.54
CA PHE A 421 -15.59 -9.82 5.20
C PHE A 421 -15.19 -8.56 4.44
N LEU A 422 -15.26 -7.38 5.08
CA LEU A 422 -14.82 -6.11 4.48
C LEU A 422 -13.32 -6.08 4.18
N GLN A 423 -12.51 -6.68 5.06
CA GLN A 423 -11.08 -6.85 4.82
C GLN A 423 -10.83 -7.69 3.57
N ASN A 424 -11.46 -8.86 3.48
CA ASN A 424 -11.31 -9.76 2.32
C ASN A 424 -11.73 -9.07 1.02
N GLN A 425 -12.78 -8.25 1.04
CA GLN A 425 -13.17 -7.47 -0.14
C GLN A 425 -12.12 -6.45 -0.55
N SER A 426 -11.53 -5.74 0.41
CA SER A 426 -10.48 -4.75 0.12
C SER A 426 -9.23 -5.43 -0.45
N VAL A 427 -8.81 -6.54 0.15
CA VAL A 427 -7.68 -7.35 -0.31
C VAL A 427 -7.91 -7.87 -1.73
N ASN A 428 -9.09 -8.47 -1.99
CA ASN A 428 -9.45 -8.98 -3.32
C ASN A 428 -9.50 -7.85 -4.36
N PHE A 429 -9.99 -6.68 -3.97
CA PHE A 429 -10.04 -5.52 -4.87
C PHE A 429 -8.64 -5.04 -5.25
N VAL A 430 -7.71 -4.91 -4.29
CA VAL A 430 -6.32 -4.53 -4.57
C VAL A 430 -5.62 -5.60 -5.41
N GLN A 431 -5.86 -6.88 -5.17
CA GLN A 431 -5.33 -7.98 -5.99
C GLN A 431 -5.83 -7.92 -7.44
N ASN A 432 -7.11 -7.59 -7.64
CA ASN A 432 -7.69 -7.38 -8.97
C ASN A 432 -7.05 -6.18 -9.68
N ILE A 433 -6.86 -5.06 -8.98
CA ILE A 433 -6.14 -3.90 -9.53
C ILE A 433 -4.71 -4.27 -9.90
N LEU A 434 -4.00 -4.99 -9.05
CA LEU A 434 -2.62 -5.38 -9.29
C LEU A 434 -2.51 -6.26 -10.53
N THR A 435 -3.45 -7.20 -10.70
CA THR A 435 -3.59 -8.00 -11.93
C THR A 435 -3.83 -7.11 -13.15
N LYS A 436 -4.73 -6.13 -13.05
CA LYS A 436 -4.97 -5.18 -14.15
C LYS A 436 -3.71 -4.37 -14.49
N LEU A 437 -3.00 -3.83 -13.49
CA LEU A 437 -1.77 -3.06 -13.66
C LEU A 437 -0.67 -3.88 -14.36
N ARG A 438 -0.45 -5.13 -13.94
CA ARG A 438 0.55 -6.04 -14.52
C ARG A 438 0.25 -6.41 -15.98
N ASN A 439 -1.02 -6.40 -16.36
CA ASN A 439 -1.45 -6.69 -17.73
C ASN A 439 -1.46 -5.46 -18.65
N LEU A 440 -1.10 -4.27 -18.15
CA LEU A 440 -0.98 -3.07 -18.98
C LEU A 440 0.28 -3.18 -19.86
N ASN A 441 0.06 -3.32 -21.16
CA ASN A 441 1.12 -3.13 -22.14
C ASN A 441 1.15 -1.66 -22.54
N LEU A 442 2.13 -0.91 -22.01
CA LEU A 442 2.44 0.42 -22.52
C LEU A 442 3.08 0.24 -23.90
N ARG A 443 2.38 0.64 -24.95
CA ARG A 443 2.86 0.59 -26.34
C ARG A 443 3.46 1.92 -26.74
#